data_AF-A0A536YW83-F1
#
_entry.id   AF-A0A536YW83-F1
#
_cell.length_a   1.000
_cell.length_b   1.000
_cell.length_c   1.000
_cell.angle_alpha   90.00
_cell.angle_beta   90.00
_cell.angle_gamma   90.00
#
_symmetry.space_group_name_H-M   'P 1'
#
loop_
_entity.id
_entity.type
_entity.pdbx_description
1 polymer ?
#
loop_
_entity_poly.entity_id
_entity_poly.type
_entity_poly.pdbx_seq_one_letter_code
_entity_poly.pdbx_strand_id
1 'polypeptide(L)'
;ADASRVRGDFASSLAVAATDGTVRKRFTDDDVADQALLKTGSLEGVRALAGYVLGPGDRRYVVVCFVNHRNAGRAQRALDLLVERVYAGMRDGARR
;
A
#
# COMPACT_ATOMS: atom_id res chain seq x y z
N ALA A 1 7.19 -12.64 -11.82
CA ALA A 1 6.43 -11.40 -12.10
C ALA A 1 7.34 -10.30 -12.67
N ASP A 2 8.55 -10.10 -12.14
CA ASP A 2 9.42 -8.99 -12.59
C ASP A 2 9.87 -9.04 -14.06
N ALA A 3 9.99 -10.23 -14.65
CA ALA A 3 10.34 -10.41 -16.06
C ALA A 3 9.15 -10.22 -17.04
N SER A 4 7.94 -9.94 -16.54
CA SER A 4 6.76 -9.81 -17.39
C SER A 4 6.75 -8.49 -18.15
N ARG A 5 6.44 -8.53 -19.45
CA ARG A 5 6.31 -7.33 -20.29
C ARG A 5 5.22 -6.38 -19.80
N VAL A 6 4.17 -6.89 -19.16
CA VAL A 6 3.04 -6.09 -18.66
C VAL A 6 3.22 -5.58 -17.23
N ARG A 7 4.40 -5.78 -16.62
CA ARG A 7 4.64 -5.36 -15.22
C ARG A 7 4.48 -3.86 -15.03
N GLY A 8 4.97 -3.06 -15.99
CA GLY A 8 4.88 -1.60 -15.94
C GLY A 8 3.42 -1.14 -15.95
N ASP A 9 2.65 -1.63 -16.92
CA ASP A 9 1.22 -1.29 -17.07
C ASP A 9 0.38 -1.76 -15.88
N PHE A 10 0.70 -2.94 -15.33
CA PHE A 10 0.03 -3.41 -14.11
C PHE A 10 0.32 -2.50 -12.93
N ALA A 11 1.60 -2.13 -12.71
CA ALA A 11 1.99 -1.27 -11.61
C ALA A 11 1.37 0.14 -11.74
N SER A 12 1.32 0.70 -12.96
CA SER A 12 0.71 2.01 -13.22
C SER A 12 -0.81 2.02 -13.09
N SER A 13 -1.47 0.85 -13.15
CA SER A 13 -2.90 0.73 -12.90
C SER A 13 -3.29 0.82 -11.42
N LEU A 14 -2.33 0.67 -10.50
CA LEU A 14 -2.53 0.81 -9.07
C LEU A 14 -2.51 2.28 -8.65
N ALA A 15 -3.25 2.62 -7.60
CA ALA A 15 -3.31 4.00 -7.11
C ALA A 15 -2.07 4.34 -6.27
N VAL A 16 -1.52 5.53 -6.47
CA VAL A 16 -0.36 6.05 -5.74
C VAL A 16 -0.80 6.70 -4.43
N ALA A 17 -0.22 6.25 -3.31
CA ALA A 17 -0.50 6.80 -1.98
C ALA A 17 -0.33 8.33 -1.94
N ALA A 18 -1.30 9.02 -1.32
CA ALA A 18 -1.41 10.49 -1.24
C ALA A 18 -1.61 11.25 -2.57
N THR A 19 -1.55 10.57 -3.71
CA THR A 19 -1.54 11.23 -5.03
C THR A 19 -2.81 11.01 -5.82
N ASP A 20 -3.30 9.77 -5.93
CA ASP A 20 -4.46 9.47 -6.77
C ASP A 20 -5.41 8.38 -6.24
N GLY A 21 -6.48 8.16 -7.03
CA GLY A 21 -7.47 7.13 -6.78
C GLY A 21 -8.08 7.16 -5.37
N THR A 22 -8.33 5.98 -4.84
CA THR A 22 -8.96 5.79 -3.52
C THR A 22 -8.03 6.03 -2.33
N VAL A 23 -6.75 6.31 -2.59
CA VAL A 23 -5.73 6.57 -1.56
C VAL A 23 -5.21 8.00 -1.58
N ARG A 24 -5.72 8.87 -2.45
CA ARG A 24 -5.33 10.28 -2.56
C ARG A 24 -5.39 11.07 -1.25
N LYS A 25 -6.40 10.82 -0.42
CA LYS A 25 -6.58 11.49 0.89
C LYS A 25 -6.03 10.69 2.07
N ARG A 26 -5.25 9.66 1.80
CA ARG A 26 -4.61 8.78 2.80
C ARG A 26 -3.11 8.99 2.69
N PHE A 27 -2.39 8.82 3.79
CA PHE A 27 -0.92 8.91 3.85
C PHE A 27 -0.34 10.31 3.54
N THR A 28 -1.14 11.38 3.60
CA THR A 28 -0.72 12.73 3.15
C THR A 28 0.34 13.37 4.04
N ASP A 29 0.43 12.96 5.30
CA ASP A 29 1.38 13.51 6.28
C ASP A 29 2.49 12.50 6.64
N ASP A 30 2.58 11.38 5.91
CA ASP A 30 3.47 10.28 6.22
C ASP A 30 4.59 10.15 5.17
N ASP A 31 5.77 9.70 5.58
CA ASP A 31 6.93 9.47 4.71
C ASP A 31 6.65 8.45 3.57
N VAL A 32 5.53 7.73 3.63
CA VAL A 32 5.11 6.73 2.64
C VAL A 32 4.36 7.33 1.44
N ALA A 33 4.07 8.64 1.45
CA ALA A 33 3.52 9.36 0.31
C ALA A 33 4.37 9.10 -0.96
N ASP A 34 3.72 8.81 -2.08
CA ASP A 34 4.36 8.40 -3.36
C ASP A 34 5.22 7.13 -3.32
N GLN A 35 5.35 6.47 -2.17
CA GLN A 35 6.16 5.25 -1.99
C GLN A 35 5.32 3.98 -1.94
N ALA A 36 4.01 4.05 -2.22
CA ALA A 36 3.16 2.88 -2.27
C ALA A 36 2.18 2.91 -3.46
N LEU A 37 2.11 1.78 -4.15
CA LEU A 37 1.18 1.50 -5.25
C LEU A 37 0.14 0.51 -4.76
N LEU A 38 -1.11 0.94 -4.62
CA LEU A 38 -2.12 0.25 -3.85
C LEU A 38 -3.43 0.09 -4.61
N LYS A 39 -4.03 -1.08 -4.46
CA LYS A 39 -5.45 -1.30 -4.72
C LYS A 39 -6.21 -1.41 -3.41
N THR A 40 -7.35 -0.74 -3.35
CA THR A 40 -8.30 -0.86 -2.25
C THR A 40 -9.47 -1.75 -2.63
N GLY A 41 -10.06 -2.40 -1.63
CA GLY A 41 -11.31 -3.16 -1.73
C GLY A 41 -12.23 -2.86 -0.55
N SER A 42 -13.52 -2.70 -0.81
CA SER A 42 -14.53 -2.41 0.22
C SER A 42 -15.86 -3.01 -0.19
N LEU A 43 -16.46 -3.78 0.74
CA LEU A 43 -17.82 -4.28 0.67
C LEU A 43 -18.48 -4.11 2.04
N GLU A 44 -19.75 -4.46 2.17
CA GLU A 44 -20.33 -4.67 3.49
C GLU A 44 -19.56 -5.79 4.20
N GLY A 45 -19.15 -5.54 5.45
CA GLY A 45 -18.38 -6.51 6.23
C GLY A 45 -16.92 -6.74 5.80
N VAL A 46 -16.41 -6.04 4.78
CA VAL A 46 -15.04 -6.24 4.26
C VAL A 46 -14.28 -4.94 4.08
N ARG A 47 -13.01 -4.91 4.51
CA ARG A 47 -12.03 -3.90 4.10
C ARG A 47 -10.73 -4.57 3.68
N ALA A 48 -10.18 -4.13 2.57
CA ALA A 48 -9.01 -4.75 1.96
C ALA A 48 -8.08 -3.70 1.34
N LEU A 49 -6.79 -4.04 1.33
CA LEU A 49 -5.73 -3.29 0.68
C LEU A 49 -4.65 -4.26 0.21
N ALA A 50 -4.18 -4.09 -1.02
CA ALA A 50 -3.10 -4.89 -1.56
C ALA A 50 -2.24 -4.05 -2.51
N GLY A 51 -0.95 -4.35 -2.58
CA GLY A 51 -0.06 -3.65 -3.52
C GLY A 51 1.40 -3.73 -3.14
N TYR A 52 2.16 -2.75 -3.62
CA TYR A 52 3.60 -2.66 -3.44
C TYR A 52 3.97 -1.46 -2.57
N VAL A 53 4.89 -1.68 -1.64
CA VAL A 53 5.62 -0.61 -0.93
C VAL A 53 7.03 -0.56 -1.51
N LEU A 54 7.40 0.61 -2.00
CA LEU A 54 8.67 0.90 -2.64
C LEU A 54 9.63 1.42 -1.57
N GLY A 55 10.88 0.95 -1.59
CA GLY A 55 11.89 1.40 -0.64
C GLY A 55 13.26 1.56 -1.27
N PRO A 56 14.28 1.87 -0.45
CA PRO A 56 15.61 2.18 -0.94
C PRO A 56 16.24 1.02 -1.72
N GLY A 57 16.99 1.35 -2.77
CA GLY A 57 17.76 0.38 -3.55
C GLY A 57 16.92 -0.57 -4.41
N ASP A 58 15.85 -0.07 -5.04
CA ASP A 58 14.91 -0.84 -5.88
C ASP A 58 14.22 -2.01 -5.15
N ARG A 59 14.24 -1.99 -3.81
CA ARG A 59 13.53 -2.97 -2.99
C ARG A 59 12.04 -2.68 -3.01
N ARG A 60 11.27 -3.75 -3.23
CA ARG A 60 9.80 -3.70 -3.28
C ARG A 60 9.25 -4.78 -2.38
N TYR A 61 8.33 -4.41 -1.49
CA TYR A 61 7.62 -5.35 -0.63
C TYR A 61 6.18 -5.45 -1.08
N VAL A 62 5.64 -6.65 -1.04
CA VAL A 62 4.22 -6.89 -1.26
C VAL A 62 3.49 -6.77 0.07
N VAL A 63 2.47 -5.93 0.12
CA VAL A 63 1.55 -5.84 1.27
C VAL A 63 0.19 -6.32 0.82
N VAL A 64 -0.42 -7.22 1.60
CA VAL A 64 -1.79 -7.68 1.40
C VAL A 64 -2.48 -7.72 2.75
N CYS A 65 -3.66 -7.13 2.81
CA CYS A 65 -4.51 -7.11 3.98
C CYS A 65 -5.96 -7.31 3.60
N PHE A 66 -6.65 -8.11 4.43
CA PHE A 66 -8.05 -8.42 4.25
C PHE A 66 -8.70 -8.59 5.61
N VAL A 67 -9.72 -7.79 5.91
CA VAL A 67 -10.46 -7.84 7.17
C VAL A 67 -11.93 -8.14 6.86
N ASN A 68 -12.38 -9.29 7.35
CA ASN A 68 -13.78 -9.71 7.32
C ASN A 68 -14.40 -9.56 8.71
N HIS A 69 -15.28 -8.59 8.87
CA HIS A 69 -15.97 -8.34 10.12
C HIS A 69 -17.16 -7.40 9.92
N ARG A 70 -18.24 -7.54 10.70
CA ARG A 70 -19.40 -6.62 10.64
C ARG A 70 -19.01 -5.13 10.77
N ASN A 71 -17.95 -4.85 11.53
CA ASN A 71 -17.40 -3.51 11.73
C ASN A 71 -16.12 -3.25 10.93
N ALA A 72 -15.90 -3.94 9.80
CA ALA A 72 -14.65 -3.86 9.03
C ALA A 72 -14.28 -2.43 8.62
N GLY A 73 -15.25 -1.52 8.48
CA GLY A 73 -15.00 -0.09 8.24
C GLY A 73 -14.03 0.55 9.24
N ARG A 74 -13.97 0.05 10.48
CA ARG A 74 -13.04 0.53 11.53
C ARG A 74 -11.59 0.09 11.29
N ALA A 75 -11.34 -0.87 10.41
CA ALA A 75 -9.99 -1.38 10.14
C ALA A 75 -9.16 -0.46 9.23
N GLN A 76 -9.78 0.54 8.59
CA GLN A 76 -9.13 1.42 7.61
C GLN A 76 -7.78 1.97 8.11
N ARG A 77 -7.76 2.61 9.29
CA ARG A 77 -6.52 3.16 9.86
C ARG A 77 -5.48 2.08 10.17
N ALA A 78 -5.90 0.89 10.60
CA ALA A 78 -4.97 -0.21 10.88
C ALA A 78 -4.30 -0.72 9.59
N LEU A 79 -5.05 -0.77 8.47
CA LEU A 79 -4.48 -1.11 7.17
C LEU A 79 -3.47 -0.07 6.70
N ASP A 80 -3.77 1.22 6.90
CA ASP A 80 -2.86 2.32 6.59
C ASP A 80 -1.56 2.23 7.41
N LEU A 81 -1.70 2.07 8.73
CA LEU A 81 -0.57 1.91 9.64
C LEU A 81 0.33 0.73 9.26
N LEU A 82 -0.22 -0.39 8.77
CA LEU A 82 0.63 -1.49 8.33
C LEU A 82 1.53 -1.07 7.16
N VAL A 83 0.99 -0.36 6.17
CA VAL A 83 1.76 0.14 5.01
C VAL A 83 2.87 1.09 5.48
N GLU A 84 2.52 2.05 6.34
CA GLU A 84 3.48 2.99 6.95
C GLU A 84 4.61 2.24 7.70
N ARG A 85 4.26 1.21 8.48
CA ARG A 85 5.24 0.42 9.26
C ARG A 85 6.14 -0.44 8.39
N VAL A 86 5.62 -1.02 7.29
CA VAL A 86 6.43 -1.74 6.31
C VAL A 86 7.47 -0.80 5.68
N TYR A 87 7.03 0.38 5.26
CA TYR A 87 7.92 1.38 4.68
C TYR A 87 9.00 1.85 5.67
N ALA A 88 8.61 2.18 6.91
CA ALA A 88 9.55 2.58 7.96
C ALA A 88 10.60 1.49 8.24
N GLY A 89 10.17 0.24 8.38
CA GLY A 89 11.09 -0.89 8.57
C GLY A 89 12.05 -1.08 7.40
N MET A 90 11.62 -0.79 6.17
CA MET A 90 12.48 -0.86 4.98
C MET A 90 13.57 0.21 4.97
N ARG A 91 13.26 1.43 5.44
CA ARG A 91 14.21 2.54 5.59
C ARG A 91 15.24 2.25 6.68
N ASP A 92 14.80 1.70 7.81
CA ASP A 92 15.70 1.39 8.93
C ASP A 92 16.66 0.25 8.58
N GLY A 93 16.19 -0.76 7.85
CA GLY A 93 17.05 -1.84 7.33
C GLY A 93 18.03 -1.40 6.24
N ALA A 94 17.79 -0.28 5.55
CA ALA A 94 18.72 0.28 4.55
C ALA A 94 19.83 1.15 5.16
N ARG A 95 19.66 1.58 6.42
CA ARG A 95 20.63 2.39 7.17
C ARG A 95 21.62 1.55 7.98
N ARG A 96 21.48 0.23 7.96
CA ARG A 96 22.39 -0.75 8.57
C ARG A 96 23.22 -1.41 7.50
#